data_AF-A0A520IKP6-F1
#
_entry.id   AF-A0A520IKP6-F1
#
_cell.length_a   1.000
_cell.length_b   1.000
_cell.length_c   1.000
_cell.angle_alpha   90.00
_cell.angle_beta   90.00
_cell.angle_gamma   90.00
#
_symmetry.space_group_name_H-M   'P 1'
#
loop_
_entity.id
_entity.type
_entity.pdbx_description
1 polymer ?
#
loop_
_entity_poly.entity_id
_entity_poly.type
_entity_poly.pdbx_seq_one_letter_code
_entity_poly.pdbx_strand_id
1 'polypeptide(L)'
;MILRKKNVLFHTKAFHIAAVFATIAALLQPISGDRSAKHVAKYQPAKLAAMEAHFETAKSAPLIIGGIPDEENKVVRYAIKIPGFLSFLAHGDFTAEVKGLDQIPPENHPPVAITHYAFQVMVGLGTLLALLSVIYLVAVFKKKSWLNKRWLLRLFVLSVPLGYIAIEAGWVVTEVGRQPWIIQGIMRTKDAVTPMPGIVYSFYLFTAVYVSLALIVTFLLHRQIKMVPEIYDVPHQKENEH
;
A
#
# COMPACT_ATOMS: atom_id res chain seq x y z
N MET A 1 1.08 -18.07 -15.56
CA MET A 1 0.92 -19.21 -16.49
C MET A 1 0.68 -18.79 -17.94
N ILE A 2 -0.16 -17.79 -18.21
CA ILE A 2 -0.39 -17.25 -19.58
C ILE A 2 0.93 -16.90 -20.30
N LEU A 3 1.84 -16.16 -19.63
CA LEU A 3 3.16 -15.82 -20.18
C LEU A 3 4.06 -17.04 -20.46
N ARG A 4 3.82 -18.16 -19.78
CA ARG A 4 4.54 -19.44 -19.98
C ARG A 4 3.85 -20.36 -21.01
N LYS A 5 2.82 -19.87 -21.70
CA LYS A 5 2.02 -20.61 -22.69
C LYS A 5 1.42 -21.93 -22.19
N LYS A 6 1.17 -22.05 -20.87
CA LYS A 6 0.48 -23.21 -20.28
C LYS A 6 -1.00 -22.89 -20.12
N ASN A 7 -1.89 -23.84 -20.45
CA ASN A 7 -3.34 -23.75 -20.21
C ASN A 7 -3.96 -22.36 -20.49
N VAL A 8 -3.64 -21.79 -21.66
CA VAL A 8 -3.85 -20.36 -21.94
C VAL A 8 -5.32 -19.96 -21.82
N LEU A 9 -6.23 -20.78 -22.33
CA LEU A 9 -7.67 -20.48 -22.34
C LEU A 9 -8.24 -20.41 -20.91
N PHE A 10 -7.93 -21.41 -20.08
CA PHE A 10 -8.34 -21.45 -18.68
C PHE A 10 -7.80 -20.25 -17.89
N HIS A 11 -6.47 -20.03 -17.97
CA HIS A 11 -5.84 -18.95 -17.21
C HIS A 11 -6.25 -17.56 -17.70
N THR A 12 -6.58 -17.39 -18.98
CA THR A 12 -7.08 -16.11 -19.51
C THR A 12 -8.47 -15.79 -18.95
N LYS A 13 -9.36 -16.78 -18.88
CA LYS A 13 -10.69 -16.60 -18.26
C LYS A 13 -10.57 -16.26 -16.78
N ALA A 14 -9.76 -17.03 -16.04
CA ALA A 14 -9.51 -16.78 -14.61
C ALA A 14 -8.90 -15.39 -14.37
N PHE A 15 -7.92 -14.99 -15.20
CA PHE A 15 -7.31 -13.67 -15.15
C PHE A 15 -8.33 -12.56 -15.39
N HIS A 16 -9.22 -12.71 -16.38
CA HIS A 16 -10.20 -11.68 -16.70
C HIS A 16 -11.15 -11.41 -15.52
N ILE A 17 -11.63 -12.46 -14.86
CA ILE A 17 -12.47 -12.36 -13.66
C ILE A 17 -11.71 -11.61 -12.55
N ALA A 18 -10.50 -12.08 -12.21
CA ALA A 18 -9.70 -11.46 -11.16
C ALA A 18 -9.36 -9.99 -11.47
N ALA A 19 -9.02 -9.67 -12.72
CA ALA A 19 -8.69 -8.32 -13.15
C ALA A 19 -9.89 -7.38 -13.10
N VAL A 20 -11.11 -7.84 -13.37
CA VAL A 20 -12.33 -7.03 -13.21
C VAL A 20 -12.54 -6.65 -11.75
N PHE A 21 -12.48 -7.62 -10.82
CA PHE A 21 -12.63 -7.32 -9.39
C PHE A 21 -11.51 -6.41 -8.88
N ALA A 22 -10.25 -6.68 -9.25
CA ALA A 22 -9.11 -5.85 -8.89
C ALA A 22 -9.27 -4.41 -9.41
N THR A 23 -9.78 -4.25 -10.63
CA THR A 23 -10.03 -2.94 -11.24
C THR A 23 -11.08 -2.15 -10.48
N ILE A 24 -12.19 -2.79 -10.11
CA ILE A 24 -13.24 -2.14 -9.32
C ILE A 24 -12.67 -1.72 -7.96
N ALA A 25 -11.97 -2.62 -7.27
CA ALA A 25 -11.37 -2.32 -5.97
C ALA A 25 -10.35 -1.17 -6.03
N ALA A 26 -9.43 -1.21 -7.00
CA ALA A 26 -8.39 -0.19 -7.16
C ALA A 26 -8.93 1.20 -7.51
N LEU A 27 -10.09 1.29 -8.18
CA LEU A 27 -10.75 2.57 -8.46
C LEU A 27 -11.53 3.11 -7.25
N LEU A 28 -12.07 2.23 -6.40
CA LEU A 28 -12.79 2.63 -5.19
C LEU A 28 -11.84 3.00 -4.03
N GLN A 29 -10.66 2.39 -3.98
CA GLN A 29 -9.68 2.60 -2.92
C GLN A 29 -9.26 4.07 -2.72
N PRO A 30 -8.93 4.86 -3.77
CA PRO A 30 -8.59 6.27 -3.60
C PRO A 30 -9.71 7.09 -2.96
N ILE A 31 -10.98 6.77 -3.27
CA ILE A 31 -12.14 7.46 -2.68
C ILE A 31 -12.28 7.11 -1.19
N SER A 32 -12.05 5.85 -0.83
CA SER A 32 -12.00 5.42 0.57
C SER A 32 -10.82 6.05 1.33
N GLY A 33 -9.67 6.16 0.66
CA GLY A 33 -8.46 6.80 1.18
C GLY A 33 -8.65 8.29 1.45
N ASP A 34 -9.22 9.05 0.52
CA ASP A 34 -9.54 10.48 0.70
C ASP A 34 -10.44 10.73 1.91
N ARG A 35 -11.51 9.92 2.06
CA ARG A 35 -12.39 10.01 3.24
C ARG A 35 -11.64 9.73 4.54
N SER A 36 -10.76 8.73 4.52
CA SER A 36 -9.94 8.37 5.69
C SER A 36 -8.93 9.47 6.03
N ALA A 37 -8.31 10.08 5.03
CA ALA A 37 -7.37 11.19 5.20
C ALA A 37 -8.06 12.42 5.82
N LYS A 38 -9.26 12.78 5.35
CA LYS A 38 -10.08 13.86 5.94
C LYS A 38 -10.47 13.56 7.38
N HIS A 39 -10.78 12.31 7.70
CA HIS A 39 -11.04 11.88 9.07
C HIS A 39 -9.79 12.04 9.95
N VAL A 40 -8.61 11.62 9.46
CA VAL A 40 -7.34 11.83 10.16
C VAL A 40 -7.01 13.32 10.31
N ALA A 41 -7.26 14.15 9.29
CA ALA A 41 -7.07 15.60 9.37
C ALA A 41 -7.84 16.23 10.53
N LYS A 42 -9.09 15.79 10.73
CA LYS A 42 -9.97 16.32 11.78
C LYS A 42 -9.61 15.83 13.17
N TYR A 43 -9.35 14.53 13.33
CA TYR A 43 -9.21 13.89 14.65
C TYR A 43 -7.75 13.62 15.07
N GLN A 44 -6.84 13.48 14.12
CA GLN A 44 -5.43 13.10 14.31
C GLN A 44 -4.49 13.99 13.48
N PRO A 45 -4.46 15.31 13.72
CA PRO A 45 -3.63 16.24 12.94
C PRO A 45 -2.14 15.91 13.04
N ALA A 46 -1.66 15.37 14.17
CA ALA A 46 -0.27 14.93 14.33
C ALA A 46 0.12 13.85 13.32
N LYS A 47 -0.78 12.89 13.08
CA LYS A 47 -0.57 11.80 12.13
C LYS A 47 -0.55 12.32 10.70
N LEU A 48 -1.49 13.19 10.33
CA LEU A 48 -1.51 13.80 9.00
C LEU A 48 -0.24 14.63 8.75
N ALA A 49 0.14 15.45 9.73
CA ALA A 49 1.34 16.27 9.64
C ALA A 49 2.61 15.41 9.50
N ALA A 50 2.68 14.27 10.19
CA ALA A 50 3.77 13.30 10.01
C ALA A 50 3.75 12.58 8.65
N MET A 51 2.58 12.23 8.11
CA MET A 51 2.44 11.62 6.76
C MET A 51 3.01 12.53 5.66
N GLU A 52 2.76 13.83 5.77
CA GLU A 52 3.19 14.83 4.78
C GLU A 52 4.52 15.51 5.13
N ALA A 53 5.13 15.17 6.27
CA ALA A 53 6.27 15.91 6.83
C ALA A 53 6.01 17.43 6.88
N HIS A 54 4.80 17.79 7.30
CA HIS A 54 4.30 19.16 7.39
C HIS A 54 4.67 19.77 8.75
N PHE A 55 5.83 20.43 8.80
CA PHE A 55 6.38 20.96 10.05
C PHE A 55 5.71 22.26 10.50
N GLU A 56 5.39 23.16 9.56
CA GLU A 56 4.86 24.50 9.86
C GLU A 56 3.41 24.63 9.43
N THR A 57 2.56 25.14 10.33
CA THR A 57 1.16 25.40 10.02
C THR A 57 1.05 26.47 8.94
N ALA A 58 0.34 26.15 7.87
CA ALA A 58 0.21 27.02 6.72
C ALA A 58 -1.20 26.94 6.13
N LYS A 59 -1.66 28.09 5.61
CA LYS A 59 -2.79 28.16 4.68
C LYS A 59 -2.30 27.78 3.29
N SER A 60 -3.16 27.11 2.53
CA SER A 60 -2.78 26.56 1.22
C SER A 60 -1.55 25.66 1.26
N ALA A 61 -1.53 24.75 2.24
CA ALA A 61 -0.43 23.84 2.48
C ALA A 61 -0.11 23.01 1.22
N PRO A 62 1.17 22.90 0.85
CA PRO A 62 1.56 22.11 -0.32
C PRO A 62 1.49 20.61 0.00
N LEU A 63 1.07 19.82 -0.99
CA LEU A 63 1.30 18.37 -0.96
C LEU A 63 2.77 18.09 -1.26
N ILE A 64 3.40 17.22 -0.48
CA ILE A 64 4.79 16.85 -0.65
C ILE A 64 4.85 15.48 -1.33
N ILE A 65 5.55 15.42 -2.47
CA ILE A 65 5.83 14.16 -3.18
C ILE A 65 7.32 13.85 -3.06
N GLY A 66 7.62 12.71 -2.43
CA GLY A 66 8.97 12.30 -2.09
C GLY A 66 9.68 13.26 -1.14
N GLY A 67 11.01 13.30 -1.24
CA GLY A 67 11.85 14.11 -0.37
C GLY A 67 12.28 13.39 0.92
N ILE A 68 13.23 14.00 1.61
CA ILE A 68 13.85 13.49 2.83
C ILE A 68 13.51 14.48 3.96
N PRO A 69 12.68 14.09 4.93
CA PRO A 69 12.39 14.90 6.10
C PRO A 69 13.64 15.06 6.96
N ASP A 70 13.94 16.31 7.30
CA ASP A 70 15.00 16.71 8.23
C ASP A 70 14.31 17.31 9.46
N GLU A 71 14.12 16.49 10.50
CA GLU A 71 13.38 16.84 11.71
C GLU A 71 14.10 17.91 12.54
N GLU A 72 15.43 17.97 12.48
CA GLU A 72 16.24 18.97 13.19
C GLU A 72 16.04 20.37 12.60
N ASN A 73 16.13 20.46 11.27
CA ASN A 73 15.98 21.73 10.55
C ASN A 73 14.53 22.02 10.16
N LYS A 74 13.58 21.13 10.47
CA LYS A 74 12.15 21.22 10.14
C LYS A 74 11.87 21.48 8.66
N VAL A 75 12.67 20.88 7.79
CA VAL A 75 12.56 21.03 6.32
C VAL A 75 12.51 19.68 5.63
N VAL A 76 11.88 19.64 4.46
CA VAL A 76 11.93 18.45 3.58
C VAL A 76 12.83 18.77 2.40
N ARG A 77 13.95 18.06 2.29
CA ARG A 77 14.93 18.23 1.20
C ARG A 77 14.53 17.39 0.00
N TYR A 78 14.84 17.84 -1.22
CA TYR A 78 14.59 17.11 -2.47
C TYR A 78 13.12 16.75 -2.76
N ALA A 79 12.16 17.43 -2.11
CA ALA A 79 10.74 17.22 -2.31
C ALA A 79 10.19 18.00 -3.51
N ILE A 80 9.23 17.40 -4.21
CA ILE A 80 8.36 18.13 -5.15
C ILE A 80 7.14 18.61 -4.39
N LYS A 81 6.92 19.93 -4.34
CA LYS A 81 5.81 20.56 -3.63
C LYS A 81 4.72 21.00 -4.60
N ILE A 82 3.49 20.56 -4.40
CA ILE A 82 2.32 20.99 -5.18
C ILE A 82 1.47 21.93 -4.31
N PRO A 83 1.47 23.26 -4.55
CA PRO A 83 0.80 24.24 -3.70
C PRO A 83 -0.70 23.99 -3.53
N GLY A 84 -1.23 24.18 -2.31
CA GLY A 84 -2.66 24.08 -1.98
C GLY A 84 -3.28 22.69 -2.02
N PHE A 85 -2.59 21.69 -2.56
CA PHE A 85 -3.17 20.37 -2.80
C PHE A 85 -3.36 19.56 -1.51
N LEU A 86 -2.52 19.78 -0.49
CA LEU A 86 -2.71 19.17 0.82
C LEU A 86 -3.94 19.77 1.53
N SER A 87 -4.14 21.09 1.45
CA SER A 87 -5.35 21.73 1.97
C SER A 87 -6.62 21.17 1.32
N PHE A 88 -6.61 20.95 0.01
CA PHE A 88 -7.72 20.33 -0.71
C PHE A 88 -7.98 18.88 -0.25
N LEU A 89 -6.93 18.07 -0.08
CA LEU A 89 -7.10 16.68 0.38
C LEU A 89 -7.57 16.60 1.84
N ALA A 90 -7.09 17.50 2.71
CA ALA A 90 -7.44 17.51 4.12
C ALA A 90 -8.84 18.07 4.40
N HIS A 91 -9.26 19.11 3.68
CA HIS A 91 -10.47 19.89 3.99
C HIS A 91 -11.41 20.12 2.81
N GLY A 92 -11.00 19.80 1.58
CA GLY A 92 -11.77 20.07 0.36
C GLY A 92 -11.63 21.50 -0.18
N ASP A 93 -10.79 22.32 0.45
CA ASP A 93 -10.56 23.73 0.08
C ASP A 93 -9.05 23.97 -0.05
N PHE A 94 -8.62 24.52 -1.18
CA PHE A 94 -7.22 24.82 -1.48
C PHE A 94 -6.62 25.89 -0.56
N THR A 95 -7.45 26.67 0.16
CA THR A 95 -7.03 27.75 1.05
C THR A 95 -7.10 27.39 2.53
N ALA A 96 -7.65 26.21 2.86
CA ALA A 96 -7.78 25.76 4.23
C ALA A 96 -6.43 25.67 4.93
N GLU A 97 -6.43 26.02 6.22
CA GLU A 97 -5.27 25.90 7.09
C GLU A 97 -5.06 24.46 7.51
N VAL A 98 -3.86 23.93 7.30
CA VAL A 98 -3.48 22.59 7.74
C VAL A 98 -2.50 22.73 8.90
N LYS A 99 -2.88 22.17 10.06
CA LYS A 99 -2.05 22.18 11.27
C LYS A 99 -0.77 21.38 11.03
N GLY A 100 0.35 22.04 11.23
CA GLY A 100 1.68 21.45 11.22
C GLY A 100 2.09 20.89 12.58
N LEU A 101 3.26 20.28 12.62
CA LEU A 101 3.87 19.76 13.84
C LEU A 101 4.28 20.88 14.83
N ASP A 102 4.44 22.12 14.36
CA ASP A 102 4.73 23.30 15.17
C ASP A 102 3.65 23.60 16.23
N GLN A 103 2.40 23.26 15.94
CA GLN A 103 1.26 23.45 16.86
C GLN A 103 1.04 22.27 17.81
N ILE A 104 1.93 21.26 17.76
CA ILE A 104 1.80 20.02 18.50
C ILE A 104 3.02 19.89 19.41
N PRO A 105 2.84 19.56 20.70
CA PRO A 105 3.98 19.35 21.60
C PRO A 105 4.92 18.26 21.05
N PRO A 106 6.25 18.47 21.08
CA PRO A 106 7.22 17.52 20.53
C PRO A 106 7.09 16.10 21.08
N GLU A 107 6.73 15.95 22.35
CA GLU A 107 6.51 14.65 23.00
C GLU A 107 5.32 13.87 22.47
N ASN A 108 4.49 14.48 21.60
CA ASN A 108 3.33 13.89 20.94
C ASN A 108 3.55 13.70 19.44
N HIS A 109 4.74 14.00 18.93
CA HIS A 109 5.07 13.81 17.52
C HIS A 109 5.22 12.31 17.22
N PRO A 110 4.58 11.80 16.15
CA PRO A 110 4.92 10.49 15.62
C PRO A 110 6.31 10.55 14.97
N PRO A 111 6.99 9.40 14.79
CA PRO A 111 8.19 9.34 13.97
C PRO A 111 7.91 9.82 12.54
N VAL A 112 8.39 11.03 12.19
CA VAL A 112 7.99 11.72 10.95
C VAL A 112 8.58 11.02 9.74
N ALA A 113 9.89 10.75 9.76
CA ALA A 113 10.57 10.14 8.62
C ALA A 113 9.94 8.80 8.19
N ILE A 114 9.71 7.89 9.14
CA ILE A 114 9.13 6.56 8.86
C ILE A 114 7.70 6.70 8.33
N THR A 115 6.88 7.53 8.98
CA THR A 115 5.48 7.75 8.59
C THR A 115 5.38 8.37 7.20
N HIS A 116 6.24 9.34 6.89
CA HIS A 116 6.29 10.01 5.60
C HIS A 116 6.68 9.02 4.48
N TYR A 117 7.76 8.26 4.63
CA TYR A 117 8.18 7.32 3.60
C TYR A 117 7.14 6.23 3.35
N ALA A 118 6.54 5.68 4.42
CA ALA A 118 5.50 4.69 4.29
C ALA A 118 4.26 5.26 3.57
N PHE A 119 3.90 6.52 3.86
CA PHE A 119 2.79 7.20 3.18
C PHE A 119 3.07 7.41 1.69
N GLN A 120 4.28 7.88 1.34
CA GLN A 120 4.70 8.05 -0.06
C GLN A 120 4.68 6.73 -0.84
N VAL A 121 5.16 5.64 -0.24
CA VAL A 121 5.13 4.30 -0.86
C VAL A 121 3.69 3.81 -1.03
N MET A 122 2.85 3.94 0.01
CA MET A 122 1.46 3.52 -0.02
C MET A 122 0.68 4.26 -1.12
N VAL A 123 0.73 5.59 -1.14
CA VAL A 123 0.02 6.40 -2.13
C VAL A 123 0.60 6.19 -3.52
N GLY A 124 1.93 6.19 -3.67
CA GLY A 124 2.59 5.99 -4.96
C GLY A 124 2.25 4.65 -5.61
N LEU A 125 2.29 3.56 -4.83
CA LEU A 125 1.90 2.24 -5.32
C LEU A 125 0.39 2.13 -5.54
N GLY A 126 -0.44 2.70 -4.65
CA GLY A 126 -1.89 2.73 -4.82
C GLY A 126 -2.31 3.45 -6.10
N THR A 127 -1.72 4.61 -6.39
CA THR A 127 -1.95 5.36 -7.64
C THR A 127 -1.47 4.57 -8.85
N LEU A 128 -0.30 3.91 -8.78
CA LEU A 128 0.20 3.05 -9.87
C LEU A 128 -0.76 1.89 -10.17
N LEU A 129 -1.28 1.24 -9.14
CA LEU A 129 -2.25 0.15 -9.28
C LEU A 129 -3.58 0.66 -9.85
N ALA A 130 -4.07 1.82 -9.41
CA ALA A 130 -5.26 2.45 -9.97
C ALA A 130 -5.06 2.82 -11.45
N LEU A 131 -3.88 3.34 -11.84
CA LEU A 131 -3.53 3.59 -13.23
C LEU A 131 -3.51 2.31 -14.06
N LEU A 132 -2.96 1.21 -13.53
CA LEU A 132 -2.99 -0.09 -14.19
C LEU A 132 -4.43 -0.57 -14.44
N SER A 133 -5.34 -0.34 -13.48
CA SER A 133 -6.76 -0.63 -13.61
C SER A 133 -7.44 0.22 -14.70
N VAL A 134 -7.11 1.51 -14.80
CA VAL A 134 -7.60 2.36 -15.90
C VAL A 134 -7.08 1.87 -17.25
N ILE A 135 -5.79 1.52 -17.35
CA ILE A 135 -5.19 0.96 -18.57
C ILE A 135 -5.90 -0.33 -18.98
N TYR A 136 -6.23 -1.19 -18.00
CA TYR A 136 -6.98 -2.42 -18.23
C TYR A 136 -8.39 -2.14 -18.76
N LEU A 137 -9.13 -1.20 -18.18
CA LEU A 137 -10.45 -0.79 -18.70
C LEU A 137 -10.36 -0.28 -20.14
N VAL A 138 -9.38 0.57 -20.44
CA VAL A 138 -9.16 1.06 -21.81
C VAL A 138 -8.84 -0.09 -22.77
N ALA A 139 -8.06 -1.07 -22.33
CA ALA A 139 -7.78 -2.27 -23.12
C ALA A 139 -9.06 -3.10 -23.37
N VAL A 140 -9.95 -3.24 -22.39
CA VAL A 140 -11.22 -3.98 -22.55
C VAL A 140 -12.19 -3.25 -23.50
N PHE A 141 -12.35 -1.93 -23.34
CA PHE A 141 -13.36 -1.17 -24.09
C PHE A 141 -12.90 -0.69 -25.46
N LYS A 142 -11.66 -0.21 -25.60
CA LYS A 142 -11.18 0.44 -26.83
C LYS A 142 -10.12 -0.35 -27.59
N LYS A 143 -9.31 -1.17 -26.90
CA LYS A 143 -8.14 -1.84 -27.50
C LYS A 143 -8.01 -3.30 -27.07
N LYS A 144 -8.98 -4.14 -27.44
CA LYS A 144 -9.03 -5.58 -27.08
C LYS A 144 -7.74 -6.34 -27.46
N SER A 145 -6.99 -5.87 -28.46
CA SER A 145 -5.70 -6.44 -28.86
C SER A 145 -4.61 -6.33 -27.78
N TRP A 146 -4.74 -5.43 -26.80
CA TRP A 146 -3.77 -5.24 -25.71
C TRP A 146 -3.87 -6.32 -24.64
N LEU A 147 -5.02 -6.97 -24.47
CA LEU A 147 -5.25 -7.99 -23.44
C LEU A 147 -4.31 -9.19 -23.57
N ASN A 148 -3.90 -9.51 -24.80
CA ASN A 148 -2.98 -10.62 -25.09
C ASN A 148 -1.51 -10.19 -25.18
N LYS A 149 -1.19 -8.90 -24.98
CA LYS A 149 0.19 -8.41 -25.10
C LYS A 149 0.98 -8.72 -23.83
N ARG A 150 2.23 -9.15 -24.02
CA ARG A 150 3.12 -9.54 -22.93
C ARG A 150 3.42 -8.40 -21.95
N TRP A 151 3.43 -7.15 -22.41
CA TRP A 151 3.72 -6.00 -21.53
C TRP A 151 2.63 -5.82 -20.47
N LEU A 152 1.35 -5.90 -20.84
CA LEU A 152 0.23 -5.75 -19.91
C LEU A 152 0.23 -6.89 -18.89
N LEU A 153 0.40 -8.13 -19.36
CA LEU A 153 0.50 -9.30 -18.49
C LEU A 153 1.70 -9.21 -17.53
N ARG A 154 2.83 -8.62 -17.94
CA ARG A 154 3.98 -8.39 -17.04
C ARG A 154 3.66 -7.36 -15.95
N LEU A 155 2.92 -6.30 -16.29
CA LEU A 155 2.48 -5.30 -15.29
C LEU A 155 1.57 -5.94 -14.22
N PHE A 156 0.65 -6.82 -14.62
CA PHE A 156 -0.19 -7.57 -13.67
C PHE A 156 0.59 -8.58 -12.82
N VAL A 157 1.71 -9.12 -13.33
CA VAL A 157 2.60 -9.96 -12.51
C VAL A 157 3.36 -9.09 -11.50
N LEU A 158 3.83 -7.90 -11.92
CA LEU A 158 4.51 -6.94 -11.06
C LEU A 158 3.56 -6.39 -9.98
N SER A 159 2.28 -6.20 -10.27
CA SER A 159 1.31 -5.67 -9.30
C SER A 159 1.10 -6.58 -8.10
N VAL A 160 1.39 -7.89 -8.20
CA VAL A 160 1.22 -8.83 -7.08
C VAL A 160 2.12 -8.44 -5.90
N PRO A 161 3.47 -8.41 -6.01
CA PRO A 161 4.31 -7.98 -4.89
C PRO A 161 4.10 -6.51 -4.52
N LEU A 162 3.81 -5.63 -5.48
CA LEU A 162 3.56 -4.22 -5.19
C LEU A 162 2.30 -4.01 -4.32
N GLY A 163 1.24 -4.79 -4.53
CA GLY A 163 0.04 -4.74 -3.70
C GLY A 163 0.33 -5.09 -2.24
N TYR A 164 1.15 -6.12 -1.99
CA TYR A 164 1.58 -6.47 -0.63
C TYR A 164 2.40 -5.35 0.02
N ILE A 165 3.36 -4.77 -0.71
CA ILE A 165 4.17 -3.66 -0.20
C ILE A 165 3.28 -2.45 0.14
N ALA A 166 2.29 -2.13 -0.69
CA ALA A 166 1.36 -1.03 -0.43
C ALA A 166 0.51 -1.27 0.84
N ILE A 167 0.10 -2.53 1.09
CA ILE A 167 -0.64 -2.91 2.30
C ILE A 167 0.24 -2.75 3.55
N GLU A 168 1.46 -3.28 3.52
CA GLU A 168 2.41 -3.16 4.65
C GLU A 168 2.75 -1.69 4.93
N ALA A 169 3.00 -0.91 3.88
CA ALA A 169 3.22 0.53 4.01
C ALA A 169 2.01 1.23 4.65
N GLY A 170 0.78 0.87 4.26
CA GLY A 170 -0.44 1.39 4.87
C GLY A 170 -0.56 1.06 6.36
N TRP A 171 -0.20 -0.15 6.77
CA TRP A 171 -0.15 -0.52 8.20
C TRP A 171 0.92 0.25 8.96
N VAL A 172 2.09 0.45 8.38
CA VAL A 172 3.15 1.27 8.99
C VAL A 172 2.65 2.70 9.19
N VAL A 173 1.97 3.29 8.20
CA VAL A 173 1.38 4.64 8.31
C VAL A 173 0.36 4.73 9.45
N THR A 174 -0.53 3.74 9.59
CA THR A 174 -1.59 3.79 10.59
C THR A 174 -1.07 3.53 12.00
N GLU A 175 -0.12 2.61 12.16
CA GLU A 175 0.42 2.17 13.44
C GLU A 175 1.57 3.06 13.94
N VAL A 176 2.57 3.33 13.09
CA VAL A 176 3.68 4.22 13.47
C VAL A 176 3.20 5.65 13.61
N GLY A 177 2.33 6.11 12.71
CA GLY A 177 1.71 7.44 12.81
C GLY A 177 0.78 7.61 14.03
N ARG A 178 0.43 6.53 14.74
CA ARG A 178 -0.33 6.59 16.01
C ARG A 178 0.57 6.81 17.22
N GLN A 179 1.86 6.48 17.12
CA GLN A 179 2.81 6.74 18.19
C GLN A 179 2.83 8.23 18.54
N PRO A 180 2.95 8.60 19.83
CA PRO A 180 3.24 7.75 20.99
C PRO A 180 2.01 7.19 21.72
N TRP A 181 0.82 7.20 21.10
CA TRP A 181 -0.43 6.86 21.76
C TRP A 181 -0.87 5.40 21.50
N ILE A 182 -1.36 4.73 22.53
CA ILE A 182 -2.23 3.53 22.35
C ILE A 182 -3.66 4.00 22.15
N ILE A 183 -4.13 4.82 23.10
CA ILE A 183 -5.41 5.50 23.05
C ILE A 183 -5.11 7.00 23.03
N GLN A 184 -5.49 7.66 21.95
CA GLN A 184 -5.17 9.06 21.69
C GLN A 184 -5.64 9.96 22.85
N GLY A 185 -4.71 10.74 23.42
CA GLY A 185 -4.98 11.66 24.52
C GLY A 185 -5.24 11.02 25.88
N ILE A 186 -5.21 9.69 25.98
CA ILE A 186 -5.54 8.94 27.21
C ILE A 186 -4.33 8.13 27.70
N MET A 187 -3.76 7.26 26.86
CA MET A 187 -2.72 6.31 27.26
C MET A 187 -1.58 6.26 26.25
N ARG A 188 -0.34 6.42 26.73
CA ARG A 188 0.87 6.31 25.90
C ARG A 188 1.35 4.87 25.79
N THR A 189 2.09 4.57 24.72
CA THR A 189 2.65 3.25 24.44
C THR A 189 3.64 2.79 25.50
N LYS A 190 4.44 3.71 26.04
CA LYS A 190 5.38 3.44 27.13
C LYS A 190 4.71 2.96 28.43
N ASP A 191 3.49 3.43 28.70
CA ASP A 191 2.77 3.14 29.94
C ASP A 191 1.98 1.82 29.87
N ALA A 192 1.80 1.28 28.65
CA ALA A 192 1.07 0.04 28.39
C ALA A 192 1.95 -1.22 28.45
N VAL A 193 3.28 -1.07 28.49
CA VAL A 193 4.21 -2.19 28.51
C VAL A 193 4.37 -2.72 29.93
N THR A 194 4.23 -4.04 30.12
CA THR A 194 4.48 -4.67 31.42
C THR A 194 5.99 -4.87 31.66
N PRO A 195 6.48 -4.73 32.89
CA PRO A 195 7.91 -4.85 33.20
C PRO A 195 8.41 -6.31 33.26
N MET A 196 7.81 -7.22 32.49
CA MET A 196 8.11 -8.65 32.55
C MET A 196 9.50 -8.95 31.95
N PRO A 197 10.46 -9.45 32.75
CA PRO A 197 11.76 -9.81 32.21
C PRO A 197 11.64 -11.05 31.31
N GLY A 198 12.39 -11.06 30.21
CA GLY A 198 12.46 -12.23 29.31
C GLY A 198 11.46 -12.25 28.15
N ILE A 199 10.69 -11.18 27.92
CA ILE A 199 9.79 -11.06 26.75
C ILE A 199 10.51 -11.27 25.41
N VAL A 200 11.80 -10.97 25.36
CA VAL A 200 12.68 -11.16 24.21
C VAL A 200 12.76 -12.64 23.77
N TYR A 201 12.72 -13.60 24.71
CA TYR A 201 12.74 -15.03 24.38
C TYR A 201 11.45 -15.46 23.68
N SER A 202 10.30 -15.05 24.23
CA SER A 202 9.00 -15.30 23.60
C SER A 202 8.91 -14.63 22.24
N PHE A 203 9.44 -13.40 22.10
CA PHE A 203 9.52 -12.70 20.82
C PHE A 203 10.28 -13.54 19.78
N TYR A 204 11.52 -13.95 20.07
CA TYR A 204 12.30 -14.76 19.12
C TYR A 204 11.66 -16.13 18.84
N LEU A 205 11.05 -16.76 19.84
CA LEU A 205 10.32 -18.02 19.65
C LEU A 205 9.16 -17.84 18.66
N PHE A 206 8.31 -16.85 18.87
CA PHE A 206 7.19 -16.58 17.96
C PHE A 206 7.67 -16.16 16.57
N THR A 207 8.73 -15.34 16.48
CA THR A 207 9.35 -15.00 15.20
C THR A 207 9.84 -16.25 14.47
N ALA A 208 10.55 -17.16 15.14
CA ALA A 208 11.03 -18.41 14.54
C ALA A 208 9.87 -19.30 14.06
N VAL A 209 8.79 -19.40 14.85
CA VAL A 209 7.58 -20.14 14.47
C VAL A 209 6.93 -19.52 13.23
N TYR A 210 6.76 -18.19 13.17
CA TYR A 210 6.14 -17.54 12.01
C TYR A 210 7.02 -17.60 10.76
N VAL A 211 8.34 -17.48 10.89
CA VAL A 211 9.27 -17.65 9.76
C VAL A 211 9.21 -19.08 9.23
N SER A 212 9.21 -20.09 10.10
CA SER A 212 9.11 -21.50 9.66
C SER A 212 7.78 -21.79 8.98
N LEU A 213 6.66 -21.28 9.53
CA LEU A 213 5.34 -21.40 8.92
C LEU A 213 5.29 -20.74 7.54
N ALA A 214 5.83 -19.52 7.41
CA ALA A 214 5.87 -18.81 6.14
C ALA A 214 6.67 -19.57 5.06
N LEU A 215 7.78 -20.19 5.44
CA LEU A 215 8.59 -21.02 4.53
C LEU A 215 7.83 -22.28 4.09
N ILE A 216 7.21 -23.00 5.03
CA ILE A 216 6.45 -24.22 4.74
C ILE A 216 5.27 -23.90 3.82
N VAL A 217 4.48 -22.87 4.12
CA VAL A 217 3.33 -22.47 3.31
C VAL A 217 3.78 -22.03 1.92
N THR A 218 4.84 -21.22 1.82
CA THR A 218 5.37 -20.80 0.52
C THR A 218 5.84 -21.99 -0.31
N PHE A 219 6.53 -22.96 0.31
CA PHE A 219 6.96 -24.19 -0.33
C PHE A 219 5.77 -25.03 -0.82
N LEU A 220 4.75 -25.21 0.02
CA LEU A 220 3.55 -25.97 -0.32
C LEU A 220 2.76 -25.32 -1.46
N LEU A 221 2.57 -24.00 -1.41
CA LEU A 221 1.89 -23.26 -2.48
C LEU A 221 2.67 -23.33 -3.80
N HIS A 222 4.00 -23.17 -3.76
CA HIS A 222 4.83 -23.30 -4.96
C HIS A 222 4.78 -24.72 -5.53
N ARG A 223 4.82 -25.75 -4.68
CA ARG A 223 4.65 -27.15 -5.08
C ARG A 223 3.29 -27.35 -5.75
N GLN A 224 2.21 -26.88 -5.13
CA GLN A 224 0.86 -27.03 -5.67
C GLN A 224 0.71 -26.32 -7.02
N ILE A 225 1.19 -25.08 -7.16
CA ILE A 225 1.14 -24.32 -8.42
C ILE A 225 1.91 -25.04 -9.54
N LYS A 226 3.02 -25.72 -9.23
CA LYS A 226 3.76 -26.54 -10.20
C LYS A 226 3.04 -27.82 -10.62
N MET A 227 2.25 -28.42 -9.74
CA MET A 227 1.48 -29.63 -10.02
C MET A 227 0.19 -29.37 -10.82
N VAL A 228 -0.36 -28.15 -10.78
CA VAL A 228 -1.61 -27.79 -11.50
C VAL A 228 -1.57 -28.17 -13.00
N PRO A 229 -0.50 -27.86 -13.77
CA PRO A 229 -0.38 -28.34 -15.14
C PRO A 229 -0.41 -29.86 -15.28
N GLU A 230 0.29 -30.62 -14.42
CA GLU A 230 0.37 -32.09 -14.54
C GLU A 230 -0.97 -32.79 -14.25
N ILE A 231 -1.79 -32.21 -13.37
CA ILE A 231 -3.08 -32.81 -12.97
C ILE A 231 -4.19 -32.46 -13.96
N TYR A 232 -4.15 -31.26 -14.57
CA TYR A 232 -5.26 -30.72 -15.37
C TYR A 232 -4.95 -30.53 -16.87
N ASP A 233 -3.68 -30.57 -17.31
CA ASP A 233 -3.34 -30.70 -18.74
C ASP A 233 -3.54 -32.17 -19.15
N VAL A 234 -4.78 -32.56 -19.47
CA VAL A 234 -5.04 -33.83 -20.17
C VAL A 234 -4.36 -33.74 -21.54
N PRO A 235 -3.51 -34.70 -21.95
CA PRO A 235 -3.05 -34.73 -23.33
C PRO A 235 -4.31 -34.85 -24.18
N HIS A 236 -4.57 -33.89 -25.07
CA HIS A 236 -5.50 -34.13 -26.16
C HIS A 236 -5.03 -35.43 -26.83
N GLN A 237 -5.80 -36.50 -26.63
CA GLN A 237 -5.63 -37.72 -27.41
C GLN A 237 -5.58 -37.28 -28.86
N LYS A 238 -4.49 -37.65 -29.54
CA LYS A 238 -4.49 -37.77 -30.99
C LYS A 238 -5.65 -38.72 -31.30
N GLU A 239 -6.82 -38.18 -31.63
CA GLU A 239 -7.84 -38.98 -32.29
C GLU A 239 -7.23 -39.43 -33.60
N ASN A 240 -7.17 -40.75 -33.72
CA ASN A 240 -6.46 -41.47 -34.74
C ASN A 240 -6.99 -41.10 -36.13
N GLU A 241 -6.06 -40.79 -37.03
CA GLU A 241 -6.21 -41.13 -38.44
C GLU A 241 -6.52 -42.62 -38.52
N HIS A 242 -7.73 -42.97 -38.94
CA HIS A 242 -8.06 -44.19 -39.67
C HIS A 242 -9.32 -43.96 -40.50
#